data_AF-A0A351KUP6-F1
#
_entry.id   AF-A0A351KUP6-F1
#
_cell.length_a   1.000
_cell.length_b   1.000
_cell.length_c   1.000
_cell.angle_alpha   90.00
_cell.angle_beta   90.00
_cell.angle_gamma   90.00
#
_symmetry.space_group_name_H-M   'P 1'
#
loop_
_entity.id
_entity.type
_entity.pdbx_description
1 polymer ?
#
loop_
_entity_poly.entity_id
_entity_poly.type
_entity_poly.pdbx_seq_one_letter_code
_entity_poly.pdbx_strand_id
1 'polypeptide(L)'
;MRASSLFKIGFLALCTALAPHVSALPASDLKIIQEVKDEWETAFYTLPQDQQEAILKTLSMKADTLIQRYPDAAEPYLVAGLIQCSLAANEGGFSALGRVKKARQFVQQSMTKDPLAMDGSGYVILGNLYYRLPGWPISFGDNKVARSYLETAIRLYPDGLDTNYFYGDFLLDEGDATAALPYLEKADKAPVRALSRLSDMKLKEELKVSLKNAREGKGESQGFYNQFLNAIGK
;
A
#
# COMPACT_ATOMS: atom_id res chain seq x y z
N MET A 1 44.11 7.21 67.31
CA MET A 1 43.26 6.10 66.81
C MET A 1 42.02 6.77 66.20
N ARG A 2 41.71 6.67 64.90
CA ARG A 2 41.09 5.51 64.19
C ARG A 2 39.86 4.96 64.94
N ALA A 3 38.67 4.78 64.37
CA ALA A 3 38.10 5.13 63.06
C ALA A 3 36.54 5.15 63.20
N SER A 4 35.64 5.24 62.21
CA SER A 4 35.68 5.28 60.72
C SER A 4 34.29 5.74 60.19
N SER A 5 34.23 6.46 59.06
CA SER A 5 32.96 6.77 58.37
C SER A 5 32.50 5.62 57.47
N LEU A 6 31.22 5.23 57.55
CA LEU A 6 30.62 4.24 56.66
C LEU A 6 30.01 4.89 55.41
N PHE A 7 30.54 4.53 54.25
CA PHE A 7 30.14 5.04 52.93
C PHE A 7 28.95 4.23 52.39
N LYS A 8 27.81 4.87 52.13
CA LYS A 8 26.66 4.23 51.47
C LYS A 8 26.84 4.28 49.96
N ILE A 9 27.17 3.13 49.35
CA ILE A 9 27.18 3.00 47.88
C ILE A 9 25.77 2.61 47.43
N GLY A 10 25.07 3.52 46.75
CA GLY A 10 23.83 3.22 46.04
C GLY A 10 24.14 2.61 44.67
N PHE A 11 23.50 1.49 44.34
CA PHE A 11 23.67 0.83 43.04
C PHE A 11 22.63 1.37 42.05
N LEU A 12 23.03 2.32 41.19
CA LEU A 12 22.16 2.86 40.14
C LEU A 12 22.18 1.90 38.94
N ALA A 13 21.11 1.11 38.79
CA ALA A 13 20.96 0.20 37.65
C ALA A 13 20.69 0.99 36.36
N LEU A 14 21.72 1.11 35.51
CA LEU A 14 21.64 1.78 34.22
C LEU A 14 20.97 0.86 33.17
N CYS A 15 19.64 0.87 33.12
CA CYS A 15 18.88 0.20 32.06
C CYS A 15 19.05 0.94 30.72
N THR A 16 20.11 0.65 29.98
CA THR A 16 20.23 1.05 28.57
C THR A 16 19.22 0.26 27.73
N ALA A 17 18.06 0.86 27.48
CA ALA A 17 17.14 0.34 26.48
C ALA A 17 17.80 0.43 25.10
N LEU A 18 18.23 -0.71 24.53
CA LEU A 18 18.52 -0.77 23.11
C LEU A 18 17.20 -0.62 22.36
N ALA A 19 16.91 0.60 21.90
CA ALA A 19 15.93 0.79 20.85
C ALA A 19 16.40 -0.02 19.63
N PRO A 20 15.53 -0.81 18.98
CA PRO A 20 15.92 -1.50 17.75
C PRO A 20 16.31 -0.47 16.71
N HIS A 21 17.57 -0.51 16.27
CA HIS A 21 18.03 0.31 15.15
C HIS A 21 17.37 -0.22 13.86
N VAL A 22 16.28 0.43 13.45
CA VAL A 22 15.77 0.30 12.08
C VAL A 22 16.80 0.96 11.17
N SER A 23 17.72 0.15 10.64
CA SER A 23 18.72 0.60 9.68
C SER A 23 18.03 0.96 8.37
N ALA A 24 17.74 2.25 8.18
CA ALA A 24 17.26 2.76 6.91
C ALA A 24 18.24 2.40 5.78
N LEU A 25 17.72 2.01 4.62
CA LEU A 25 18.53 1.70 3.46
C LEU A 25 19.38 2.90 3.02
N PRO A 26 20.59 2.68 2.48
CA PRO A 26 21.36 3.73 1.82
C PRO A 26 20.55 4.40 0.70
N ALA A 27 20.72 5.71 0.52
CA ALA A 27 19.99 6.46 -0.52
C ALA A 27 20.23 5.93 -1.95
N SER A 28 21.38 5.32 -2.22
CA SER A 28 21.67 4.62 -3.48
C SER A 28 20.76 3.41 -3.71
N ASP A 29 20.40 2.71 -2.64
CA ASP A 29 19.69 1.44 -2.70
C ASP A 29 18.18 1.69 -2.77
N LEU A 30 17.71 2.71 -2.04
CA LEU A 30 16.38 3.29 -2.22
C LEU A 30 16.15 3.78 -3.66
N LYS A 31 17.16 4.38 -4.30
CA LYS A 31 17.07 4.81 -5.71
C LYS A 31 16.86 3.63 -6.66
N ILE A 32 17.51 2.48 -6.44
CA ILE A 32 17.32 1.27 -7.26
C ILE A 32 15.89 0.73 -7.09
N ILE A 33 15.33 0.76 -5.88
CA ILE A 33 13.95 0.34 -5.61
C ILE A 33 12.95 1.30 -6.26
N GLN A 34 13.22 2.61 -6.19
CA GLN A 34 12.43 3.64 -6.87
C GLN A 34 12.47 3.47 -8.40
N GLU A 35 13.61 3.15 -9.02
CA GLU A 35 13.70 2.89 -10.46
C GLU A 35 12.77 1.75 -10.91
N VAL A 36 12.66 0.68 -10.12
CA VAL A 36 11.72 -0.42 -10.38
C VAL A 36 10.25 0.02 -10.20
N LYS A 37 9.95 0.90 -9.24
CA LYS A 37 8.64 1.52 -9.08
C LYS A 37 8.28 2.45 -10.25
N ASP A 38 9.22 3.26 -10.73
CA ASP A 38 8.99 4.21 -11.83
C ASP A 38 8.77 3.49 -13.17
N GLU A 39 9.52 2.39 -13.41
CA GLU A 39 9.30 1.49 -14.54
C GLU A 39 7.95 0.77 -14.44
N TRP A 40 7.52 0.38 -13.23
CA TRP A 40 6.17 -0.15 -12.96
C TRP A 40 5.06 0.89 -13.23
N GLU A 41 5.16 2.12 -12.71
CA GLU A 41 4.17 3.18 -12.95
C GLU A 41 4.05 3.47 -14.45
N THR A 42 5.20 3.59 -15.14
CA THR A 42 5.23 3.83 -16.58
C THR A 42 4.53 2.70 -17.34
N ALA A 43 4.86 1.44 -17.04
CA ALA A 43 4.24 0.29 -17.69
C ALA A 43 2.72 0.26 -17.45
N PHE A 44 2.30 0.35 -16.19
CA PHE A 44 0.91 0.16 -15.77
C PHE A 44 -0.03 1.28 -16.24
N TYR A 45 0.43 2.55 -16.24
CA TYR A 45 -0.43 3.69 -16.57
C TYR A 45 -0.31 4.20 -18.01
N THR A 46 0.70 3.78 -18.79
CA THR A 46 0.92 4.33 -20.15
C THR A 46 0.88 3.30 -21.28
N LEU A 47 1.09 2.01 -20.99
CA LEU A 47 1.14 0.97 -22.04
C LEU A 47 -0.21 0.27 -22.23
N PRO A 48 -0.54 -0.16 -23.47
CA PRO A 48 -1.61 -1.10 -23.74
C PRO A 48 -1.47 -2.40 -22.93
N GLN A 49 -2.60 -2.97 -22.49
CA GLN A 49 -2.66 -4.12 -21.56
C GLN A 49 -1.85 -5.34 -22.06
N ASP A 50 -1.90 -5.63 -23.36
CA ASP A 50 -1.14 -6.70 -24.02
C ASP A 50 0.39 -6.52 -23.92
N GLN A 51 0.87 -5.29 -23.75
CA GLN A 51 2.28 -4.96 -23.57
C GLN A 51 2.68 -4.88 -22.08
N GLN A 52 1.73 -4.60 -21.18
CA GLN A 52 1.99 -4.52 -19.74
C GLN A 52 2.48 -5.85 -19.18
N GLU A 53 1.83 -6.98 -19.52
CA GLU A 53 2.07 -8.28 -18.89
C GLU A 53 3.56 -8.71 -18.97
N ALA A 54 4.19 -8.57 -20.13
CA ALA A 54 5.59 -8.96 -20.35
C ALA A 54 6.57 -8.10 -19.51
N ILE A 55 6.32 -6.80 -19.42
CA ILE A 55 7.13 -5.86 -18.64
C ILE A 55 6.90 -6.11 -17.15
N LEU A 56 5.66 -6.25 -16.70
CA LEU A 56 5.32 -6.55 -15.31
C LEU A 56 5.92 -7.89 -14.84
N LYS A 57 5.97 -8.92 -15.70
CA LYS A 57 6.68 -10.19 -15.40
C LYS A 57 8.19 -9.97 -15.23
N THR A 58 8.80 -9.13 -16.06
CA THR A 58 10.21 -8.75 -15.95
C THR A 58 10.48 -7.98 -14.65
N LEU A 59 9.61 -7.02 -14.32
CA LEU A 59 9.64 -6.26 -13.07
C LEU A 59 9.44 -7.15 -11.84
N SER A 60 8.59 -8.19 -11.91
CA SER A 60 8.44 -9.17 -10.83
C SER A 60 9.77 -9.89 -10.53
N MET A 61 10.55 -10.25 -11.56
CA MET A 61 11.87 -10.88 -11.36
C MET A 61 12.89 -9.89 -10.77
N LYS A 62 12.88 -8.63 -11.22
CA LYS A 62 13.68 -7.55 -10.62
C LYS A 62 13.34 -7.37 -9.13
N ALA A 63 12.05 -7.31 -8.78
CA ALA A 63 11.59 -7.14 -7.40
C ALA A 63 11.91 -8.36 -6.51
N ASP A 64 11.73 -9.59 -7.02
CA ASP A 64 12.16 -10.82 -6.32
C ASP A 64 13.70 -10.81 -6.07
N THR A 65 14.49 -10.21 -6.98
CA THR A 65 15.95 -10.02 -6.81
C THR A 65 16.29 -8.94 -5.77
N LEU A 66 15.52 -7.84 -5.73
CA LEU A 66 15.68 -6.79 -4.70
C LEU A 66 15.36 -7.32 -3.29
N ILE A 67 14.35 -8.18 -3.17
CA ILE A 67 14.04 -8.89 -1.91
C ILE A 67 15.23 -9.76 -1.46
N GLN A 68 15.87 -10.50 -2.36
CA GLN A 68 17.04 -11.33 -2.01
C GLN A 68 18.25 -10.48 -1.60
N ARG A 69 18.43 -9.31 -2.21
CA ARG A 69 19.54 -8.39 -1.94
C ARG A 69 19.34 -7.55 -0.67
N TYR A 70 18.10 -7.19 -0.37
CA TYR A 70 17.72 -6.34 0.77
C TYR A 70 16.62 -7.01 1.62
N PRO A 71 16.89 -8.20 2.20
CA PRO A 71 15.85 -9.02 2.85
C PRO A 71 15.25 -8.35 4.08
N ASP A 72 15.94 -7.40 4.72
CA ASP A 72 15.45 -6.71 5.92
C ASP A 72 14.75 -5.37 5.64
N ALA A 73 14.84 -4.86 4.41
CA ALA A 73 14.14 -3.64 3.99
C ALA A 73 12.67 -3.92 3.68
N ALA A 74 11.79 -2.93 3.88
CA ALA A 74 10.36 -3.08 3.68
C ALA A 74 9.95 -2.80 2.22
N GLU A 75 10.56 -1.80 1.62
CA GLU A 75 10.23 -1.24 0.30
C GLU A 75 10.32 -2.25 -0.86
N PRO A 76 11.32 -3.17 -0.94
CA PRO A 76 11.36 -4.20 -1.98
C PRO A 76 10.13 -5.10 -1.97
N TYR A 77 9.64 -5.46 -0.78
CA TYR A 77 8.43 -6.27 -0.62
C TYR A 77 7.18 -5.48 -1.00
N LEU A 78 7.12 -4.19 -0.69
CA LEU A 78 5.96 -3.36 -1.05
C LEU A 78 5.86 -3.16 -2.58
N VAL A 79 6.98 -2.88 -3.23
CA VAL A 79 7.07 -2.79 -4.71
C VAL A 79 6.76 -4.14 -5.36
N ALA A 80 7.27 -5.25 -4.83
CA ALA A 80 6.90 -6.59 -5.30
C ALA A 80 5.40 -6.86 -5.15
N GLY A 81 4.79 -6.42 -4.04
CA GLY A 81 3.35 -6.50 -3.78
C GLY A 81 2.53 -5.76 -4.84
N LEU A 82 2.87 -4.50 -5.11
CA LEU A 82 2.24 -3.67 -6.16
C LEU A 82 2.33 -4.33 -7.54
N ILE A 83 3.51 -4.85 -7.92
CA ILE A 83 3.70 -5.55 -9.20
C ILE A 83 2.83 -6.82 -9.27
N GLN A 84 2.70 -7.59 -8.19
CA GLN A 84 1.77 -8.74 -8.19
C GLN A 84 0.30 -8.30 -8.32
N CYS A 85 -0.11 -7.18 -7.72
CA CYS A 85 -1.46 -6.62 -7.92
C CYS A 85 -1.72 -6.27 -9.40
N SER A 86 -0.78 -5.58 -10.06
CA SER A 86 -0.89 -5.24 -11.49
C SER A 86 -0.85 -6.47 -12.41
N LEU A 87 -0.12 -7.52 -12.03
CA LEU A 87 -0.14 -8.80 -12.75
C LEU A 87 -1.46 -9.55 -12.56
N ALA A 88 -2.06 -9.51 -11.37
CA ALA A 88 -3.39 -10.05 -11.16
C ALA A 88 -4.43 -9.38 -12.06
N ALA A 89 -4.34 -8.05 -12.17
CA ALA A 89 -5.19 -7.25 -13.05
C ALA A 89 -5.03 -7.63 -14.53
N ASN A 90 -3.80 -7.88 -14.99
CA ASN A 90 -3.52 -8.23 -16.38
C ASN A 90 -3.90 -9.68 -16.73
N GLU A 91 -3.55 -10.66 -15.88
CA GLU A 91 -3.63 -12.09 -16.21
C GLU A 91 -5.02 -12.72 -15.97
N GLY A 92 -5.82 -12.17 -15.05
CA GLY A 92 -7.16 -12.67 -14.72
C GLY A 92 -7.23 -14.11 -14.16
N GLY A 93 -8.46 -14.59 -13.90
CA GLY A 93 -8.76 -15.98 -13.58
C GLY A 93 -7.92 -16.61 -12.45
N PHE A 94 -7.53 -17.88 -12.62
CA PHE A 94 -6.73 -18.62 -11.63
C PHE A 94 -5.32 -18.04 -11.42
N SER A 95 -4.70 -17.48 -12.46
CA SER A 95 -3.40 -16.80 -12.36
C SER A 95 -3.50 -15.62 -11.40
N ALA A 96 -4.53 -14.79 -11.55
CA ALA A 96 -4.79 -13.65 -10.69
C ALA A 96 -5.01 -14.04 -9.21
N LEU A 97 -5.68 -15.17 -8.93
CA LEU A 97 -5.82 -15.69 -7.56
C LEU A 97 -4.46 -16.03 -6.92
N GLY A 98 -3.50 -16.57 -7.69
CA GLY A 98 -2.13 -16.79 -7.23
C GLY A 98 -1.39 -15.47 -6.98
N ARG A 99 -1.50 -14.53 -7.93
CA ARG A 99 -0.90 -13.20 -7.85
C ARG A 99 -1.35 -12.42 -6.62
N VAL A 100 -2.64 -12.30 -6.34
CA VAL A 100 -3.13 -11.54 -5.17
C VAL A 100 -2.77 -12.18 -3.83
N LYS A 101 -2.61 -13.52 -3.79
CA LYS A 101 -2.09 -14.22 -2.60
C LYS A 101 -0.61 -13.89 -2.36
N LYS A 102 0.23 -13.89 -3.40
CA LYS A 102 1.64 -13.46 -3.33
C LYS A 102 1.75 -11.97 -2.97
N ALA A 103 0.88 -11.12 -3.54
CA ALA A 103 0.79 -9.69 -3.23
C ALA A 103 0.55 -9.45 -1.73
N ARG A 104 -0.50 -10.07 -1.17
CA ARG A 104 -0.83 -9.97 0.26
C ARG A 104 0.35 -10.40 1.15
N GLN A 105 0.99 -11.52 0.83
CA GLN A 105 2.14 -12.02 1.59
C GLN A 105 3.30 -11.03 1.60
N PHE A 106 3.66 -10.46 0.45
CA PHE A 106 4.71 -9.46 0.36
C PHE A 106 4.37 -8.17 1.11
N VAL A 107 3.14 -7.64 0.99
CA VAL A 107 2.75 -6.44 1.73
C VAL A 107 2.76 -6.68 3.24
N GLN A 108 2.31 -7.86 3.70
CA GLN A 108 2.41 -8.25 5.11
C GLN A 108 3.86 -8.36 5.59
N GLN A 109 4.77 -8.88 4.77
CA GLN A 109 6.21 -8.94 5.06
C GLN A 109 6.85 -7.54 5.12
N SER A 110 6.47 -6.63 4.21
CA SER A 110 6.86 -5.22 4.25
C SER A 110 6.44 -4.59 5.58
N MET A 111 5.16 -4.70 5.95
CA MET A 111 4.61 -4.10 7.17
C MET A 111 5.17 -4.72 8.47
N THR A 112 5.71 -5.94 8.41
CA THR A 112 6.42 -6.56 9.54
C THR A 112 7.81 -5.95 9.75
N LYS A 113 8.42 -5.39 8.69
CA LYS A 113 9.75 -4.76 8.71
C LYS A 113 9.65 -3.28 9.06
N ASP A 114 8.79 -2.56 8.34
CA ASP A 114 8.38 -1.21 8.67
C ASP A 114 6.91 -1.00 8.23
N PRO A 115 5.97 -0.79 9.17
CA PRO A 115 4.57 -0.50 8.85
C PRO A 115 4.36 0.89 8.23
N LEU A 116 5.33 1.81 8.34
CA LEU A 116 5.26 3.17 7.78
C LEU A 116 5.94 3.30 6.42
N ALA A 117 6.56 2.22 5.92
CA ALA A 117 7.27 2.19 4.65
C ALA A 117 6.43 2.76 3.50
N MET A 118 7.03 3.67 2.73
CA MET A 118 6.40 4.38 1.60
C MET A 118 5.04 4.99 1.99
N ASP A 119 5.03 5.91 2.96
CA ASP A 119 3.83 6.58 3.49
C ASP A 119 2.74 5.60 3.97
N GLY A 120 3.15 4.49 4.59
CA GLY A 120 2.24 3.44 5.07
C GLY A 120 1.39 2.77 3.98
N SER A 121 1.84 2.80 2.72
CA SER A 121 1.06 2.32 1.56
C SER A 121 0.61 0.86 1.69
N GLY A 122 1.25 0.05 2.54
CA GLY A 122 0.81 -1.31 2.83
C GLY A 122 -0.61 -1.41 3.41
N TYR A 123 -1.03 -0.44 4.24
CA TYR A 123 -2.41 -0.36 4.74
C TYR A 123 -3.40 -0.09 3.60
N VAL A 124 -3.06 0.79 2.67
CA VAL A 124 -3.88 1.09 1.49
C VAL A 124 -3.99 -0.13 0.58
N ILE A 125 -2.87 -0.78 0.24
CA ILE A 125 -2.84 -1.94 -0.67
C ILE A 125 -3.63 -3.12 -0.08
N LEU A 126 -3.44 -3.45 1.21
CA LEU A 126 -4.21 -4.51 1.85
C LEU A 126 -5.70 -4.16 1.92
N GLY A 127 -6.04 -2.95 2.35
CA GLY A 127 -7.43 -2.46 2.35
C GLY A 127 -8.12 -2.70 1.01
N ASN A 128 -7.50 -2.23 -0.07
CA ASN A 128 -7.99 -2.39 -1.44
C ASN A 128 -8.11 -3.85 -1.90
N LEU A 129 -7.18 -4.73 -1.52
CA LEU A 129 -7.29 -6.16 -1.81
C LEU A 129 -8.44 -6.81 -1.05
N TYR A 130 -8.68 -6.43 0.21
CA TYR A 130 -9.70 -7.05 1.05
C TYR A 130 -11.14 -6.70 0.63
N TYR A 131 -11.45 -5.51 0.07
CA TYR A 131 -12.84 -5.22 -0.38
C TYR A 131 -13.13 -5.52 -1.87
N ARG A 132 -12.09 -5.69 -2.69
CA ARG A 132 -12.25 -6.01 -4.13
C ARG A 132 -12.24 -7.49 -4.46
N LEU A 133 -11.68 -8.34 -3.59
CA LEU A 133 -11.60 -9.78 -3.84
C LEU A 133 -12.84 -10.52 -3.28
N PRO A 134 -13.21 -11.66 -3.87
CA PRO A 134 -14.20 -12.54 -3.26
C PRO A 134 -13.69 -13.11 -1.93
N GLY A 135 -14.62 -13.42 -1.03
CA GLY A 135 -14.31 -14.05 0.25
C GLY A 135 -13.86 -15.51 0.14
N TRP A 136 -13.74 -16.15 1.31
CA TRP A 136 -13.55 -17.59 1.39
C TRP A 136 -14.76 -18.34 0.81
N PRO A 137 -14.59 -19.44 0.04
CA PRO A 137 -13.35 -20.19 -0.19
C PRO A 137 -12.52 -19.77 -1.41
N ILE A 138 -12.98 -18.81 -2.22
CA ILE A 138 -12.34 -18.45 -3.50
C ILE A 138 -11.03 -17.68 -3.26
N SER A 139 -11.11 -16.62 -2.47
CA SER A 139 -9.96 -15.80 -2.10
C SER A 139 -10.06 -15.41 -0.61
N PHE A 140 -9.67 -14.19 -0.26
CA PHE A 140 -9.54 -13.71 1.13
C PHE A 140 -10.26 -12.39 1.41
N GLY A 141 -11.16 -11.95 0.53
CA GLY A 141 -11.90 -10.70 0.71
C GLY A 141 -12.74 -10.69 1.99
N ASP A 142 -12.76 -9.53 2.65
CA ASP A 142 -13.53 -9.24 3.87
C ASP A 142 -13.59 -7.71 4.05
N ASN A 143 -14.78 -7.12 3.87
CA ASN A 143 -14.97 -5.66 3.96
C ASN A 143 -14.71 -5.10 5.38
N LYS A 144 -14.82 -5.91 6.44
CA LYS A 144 -14.49 -5.47 7.82
C LYS A 144 -12.98 -5.36 8.00
N VAL A 145 -12.24 -6.33 7.46
CA VAL A 145 -10.78 -6.29 7.43
C VAL A 145 -10.29 -5.14 6.54
N ALA A 146 -10.92 -4.95 5.38
CA ALA A 146 -10.64 -3.82 4.49
C ALA A 146 -10.80 -2.46 5.18
N ARG A 147 -11.95 -2.24 5.84
CA ARG A 147 -12.24 -1.04 6.63
C ARG A 147 -11.17 -0.79 7.69
N SER A 148 -10.78 -1.81 8.45
CA SER A 148 -9.75 -1.70 9.49
C SER A 148 -8.38 -1.26 8.93
N TYR A 149 -7.98 -1.78 7.77
CA TYR A 149 -6.76 -1.36 7.09
C TYR A 149 -6.85 0.09 6.59
N LEU A 150 -7.94 0.47 5.91
CA LEU A 150 -8.11 1.81 5.34
C LEU A 150 -8.27 2.90 6.43
N GLU A 151 -9.02 2.63 7.50
CA GLU A 151 -9.08 3.53 8.65
C GLU A 151 -7.72 3.70 9.33
N THR A 152 -6.87 2.67 9.33
CA THR A 152 -5.49 2.81 9.83
C THR A 152 -4.65 3.69 8.91
N ALA A 153 -4.79 3.55 7.58
CA ALA A 153 -4.15 4.44 6.62
C ALA A 153 -4.57 5.91 6.82
N ILE A 154 -5.88 6.16 7.02
CA ILE A 154 -6.42 7.50 7.35
C ILE A 154 -5.86 8.04 8.67
N ARG A 155 -5.73 7.22 9.72
CA ARG A 155 -5.15 7.66 11.00
C ARG A 155 -3.67 8.04 10.89
N LEU A 156 -2.90 7.33 10.06
CA LEU A 156 -1.47 7.59 9.87
C LEU A 156 -1.21 8.77 8.93
N TYR A 157 -1.94 8.86 7.82
CA TYR A 157 -1.77 9.87 6.77
C TYR A 157 -3.11 10.53 6.45
N PRO A 158 -3.65 11.37 7.36
CA PRO A 158 -4.99 11.93 7.25
C PRO A 158 -5.15 12.86 6.05
N ASP A 159 -4.07 13.46 5.54
CA ASP A 159 -4.07 14.38 4.40
C ASP A 159 -3.53 13.74 3.10
N GLY A 160 -3.24 12.43 3.11
CA GLY A 160 -2.69 11.70 1.96
C GLY A 160 -3.68 11.56 0.81
N LEU A 161 -3.20 11.63 -0.43
CA LEU A 161 -4.01 11.43 -1.63
C LEU A 161 -4.64 10.02 -1.63
N ASP A 162 -3.80 8.99 -1.58
CA ASP A 162 -4.19 7.59 -1.72
C ASP A 162 -5.10 7.15 -0.56
N THR A 163 -4.74 7.52 0.68
CA THR A 163 -5.49 7.13 1.88
C THR A 163 -6.92 7.65 1.84
N ASN A 164 -7.10 8.92 1.46
CA ASN A 164 -8.41 9.54 1.34
C ASN A 164 -9.19 9.05 0.10
N TYR A 165 -8.53 8.88 -1.04
CA TYR A 165 -9.18 8.36 -2.24
C TYR A 165 -9.71 6.95 -2.00
N PHE A 166 -8.86 6.02 -1.57
CA PHE A 166 -9.23 4.61 -1.45
C PHE A 166 -10.19 4.33 -0.28
N TYR A 167 -10.20 5.15 0.77
CA TYR A 167 -11.24 5.07 1.81
C TYR A 167 -12.58 5.65 1.35
N GLY A 168 -12.58 6.79 0.65
CA GLY A 168 -13.79 7.32 0.03
C GLY A 168 -14.38 6.38 -1.03
N ASP A 169 -13.53 5.74 -1.82
CA ASP A 169 -13.90 4.77 -2.84
C ASP A 169 -14.47 3.46 -2.23
N PHE A 170 -13.89 2.98 -1.12
CA PHE A 170 -14.47 1.90 -0.32
C PHE A 170 -15.85 2.26 0.25
N LEU A 171 -16.03 3.49 0.74
CA LEU A 171 -17.35 3.95 1.22
C LEU A 171 -18.38 4.05 0.08
N LEU A 172 -17.95 4.35 -1.16
CA LEU A 172 -18.81 4.25 -2.34
C LEU A 172 -19.19 2.80 -2.68
N ASP A 173 -18.26 1.83 -2.62
CA ASP A 173 -18.55 0.38 -2.81
C ASP A 173 -19.55 -0.14 -1.76
N GLU A 174 -19.50 0.40 -0.53
CA GLU A 174 -20.44 0.09 0.56
C GLU A 174 -21.78 0.87 0.45
N GLY A 175 -21.96 1.72 -0.56
CA GLY A 175 -23.17 2.49 -0.81
C GLY A 175 -23.27 3.86 -0.12
N ASP A 176 -22.33 4.23 0.74
CA ASP A 176 -22.37 5.45 1.56
C ASP A 176 -21.68 6.65 0.90
N ALA A 177 -22.34 7.19 -0.13
CA ALA A 177 -21.92 8.41 -0.82
C ALA A 177 -21.76 9.63 0.11
N THR A 178 -22.54 9.69 1.21
CA THR A 178 -22.50 10.81 2.16
C THR A 178 -21.23 10.78 3.00
N ALA A 179 -20.85 9.60 3.51
CA ALA A 179 -19.58 9.43 4.23
C ALA A 179 -18.37 9.49 3.30
N ALA A 180 -18.49 9.04 2.04
CA ALA A 180 -17.40 9.07 1.06
C ALA A 180 -16.95 10.49 0.70
N LEU A 181 -17.90 11.40 0.47
CA LEU A 181 -17.65 12.75 -0.05
C LEU A 181 -16.53 13.52 0.67
N PRO A 182 -16.51 13.68 2.02
CA PRO A 182 -15.47 14.46 2.70
C PRO A 182 -14.05 13.91 2.50
N TYR A 183 -13.87 12.59 2.37
CA TYR A 183 -12.56 12.00 2.07
C TYR A 183 -12.16 12.27 0.62
N LEU A 184 -13.07 12.08 -0.33
CA LEU A 184 -12.80 12.36 -1.75
C LEU A 184 -12.45 13.85 -1.99
N GLU A 185 -13.12 14.79 -1.31
CA GLU A 185 -12.76 16.20 -1.37
C GLU A 185 -11.42 16.54 -0.71
N LYS A 186 -10.94 15.68 0.21
CA LYS A 186 -9.62 15.80 0.82
C LYS A 186 -8.53 15.27 -0.10
N ALA A 187 -8.77 14.14 -0.77
CA ALA A 187 -7.93 13.62 -1.83
C ALA A 187 -7.76 14.62 -3.00
N ASP A 188 -8.81 15.38 -3.32
CA ASP A 188 -8.76 16.39 -4.40
C ASP A 188 -7.74 17.50 -4.08
N LYS A 189 -7.73 17.94 -2.82
CA LYS A 189 -6.85 18.99 -2.28
C LYS A 189 -5.43 18.49 -1.99
N ALA A 190 -5.21 17.19 -1.84
CA ALA A 190 -3.89 16.62 -1.60
C ALA A 190 -2.91 16.94 -2.75
N PRO A 191 -1.64 17.29 -2.48
CA PRO A 191 -0.67 17.64 -3.51
C PRO A 191 -0.23 16.42 -4.33
N VAL A 192 0.21 16.67 -5.57
CA VAL A 192 0.88 15.66 -6.40
C VAL A 192 2.33 15.51 -5.94
N ARG A 193 2.70 14.32 -5.44
CA ARG A 193 4.03 13.97 -4.95
C ARG A 193 5.04 13.87 -6.09
N ALA A 194 6.26 14.34 -5.89
CA ALA A 194 7.29 14.32 -6.93
C ALA A 194 7.72 12.89 -7.34
N LEU A 195 7.86 11.98 -6.36
CA LEU A 195 8.30 10.59 -6.56
C LEU A 195 7.16 9.61 -6.94
N SER A 196 5.94 10.13 -7.12
CA SER A 196 4.73 9.39 -7.50
C SER A 196 3.89 10.23 -8.47
N ARG A 197 4.55 11.06 -9.31
CA ARG A 197 3.84 12.08 -10.09
C ARG A 197 2.86 11.47 -11.10
N LEU A 198 3.21 10.34 -11.71
CA LEU A 198 2.38 9.69 -12.71
C LEU A 198 1.18 9.00 -12.05
N SER A 199 1.41 8.21 -10.99
CA SER A 199 0.35 7.57 -10.20
C SER A 199 -0.60 8.59 -9.57
N ASP A 200 -0.11 9.65 -8.91
CA ASP A 200 -0.94 10.69 -8.30
C ASP A 200 -1.81 11.44 -9.33
N MET A 201 -1.26 11.73 -10.52
CA MET A 201 -2.02 12.36 -11.60
C MET A 201 -3.13 11.45 -12.13
N LYS A 202 -2.86 10.15 -12.27
CA LYS A 202 -3.84 9.15 -12.70
C LYS A 202 -4.93 8.93 -11.65
N LEU A 203 -4.56 8.86 -10.37
CA LEU A 203 -5.52 8.75 -9.28
C LEU A 203 -6.43 10.00 -9.19
N LYS A 204 -5.90 11.19 -9.50
CA LYS A 204 -6.70 12.42 -9.63
C LYS A 204 -7.58 12.47 -10.90
N GLU A 205 -7.33 11.66 -11.92
CA GLU A 205 -8.27 11.47 -13.03
C GLU A 205 -9.45 10.60 -12.58
N GLU A 206 -9.18 9.48 -11.91
CA GLU A 206 -10.22 8.58 -11.35
C GLU A 206 -11.09 9.27 -10.28
N LEU A 207 -10.45 10.02 -9.38
CA LEU A 207 -11.11 10.77 -8.29
C LEU A 207 -12.23 11.69 -8.79
N LYS A 208 -12.13 12.27 -9.99
CA LYS A 208 -13.18 13.12 -10.56
C LYS A 208 -14.49 12.37 -10.78
N VAL A 209 -14.41 11.08 -11.11
CA VAL A 209 -15.58 10.19 -11.25
C VAL A 209 -16.16 9.87 -9.88
N SER A 210 -15.33 9.45 -8.92
CA SER A 210 -15.77 9.17 -7.55
C SER A 210 -16.40 10.39 -6.87
N LEU A 211 -15.83 11.59 -7.04
CA LEU A 211 -16.41 12.85 -6.55
C LEU A 211 -17.76 13.17 -7.19
N LYS A 212 -17.91 12.93 -8.49
CA LYS A 212 -19.21 13.11 -9.18
C LYS A 212 -20.25 12.16 -8.59
N ASN A 213 -19.91 10.88 -8.45
CA ASN A 213 -20.81 9.88 -7.89
C ASN A 213 -21.23 10.24 -6.46
N ALA A 214 -20.27 10.59 -5.59
CA ALA A 214 -20.53 11.02 -4.23
C ALA A 214 -21.47 12.25 -4.16
N ARG A 215 -21.24 13.27 -5.00
CA ARG A 215 -22.07 14.48 -5.08
C ARG A 215 -23.48 14.23 -5.65
N GLU A 216 -23.62 13.24 -6.53
CA GLU A 216 -24.91 12.79 -7.08
C GLU A 216 -25.63 11.80 -6.15
N GLY A 217 -25.07 11.47 -4.98
CA GLY A 217 -25.63 10.50 -4.03
C GLY A 217 -25.54 9.04 -4.50
N LYS A 218 -24.69 8.75 -5.50
CA LYS A 218 -24.50 7.42 -6.08
C LYS A 218 -23.39 6.68 -5.34
N GLY A 219 -23.78 5.69 -4.55
CA GLY A 219 -22.87 4.70 -3.96
C GLY A 219 -22.37 3.70 -5.00
N GLU A 220 -21.55 4.18 -5.95
CA GLU A 220 -20.94 3.36 -6.99
C GLU A 220 -19.44 3.70 -7.12
N SER A 221 -18.59 2.76 -6.74
CA SER A 221 -17.16 2.81 -7.04
C SER A 221 -16.91 2.34 -8.49
N GLN A 222 -16.29 3.19 -9.30
CA GLN A 222 -16.00 2.93 -10.72
C GLN A 222 -14.52 3.12 -11.08
N GLY A 223 -13.63 3.16 -10.07
CA GLY A 223 -12.18 3.31 -10.27
C GLY A 223 -11.56 2.21 -11.14
N PHE A 224 -10.41 2.51 -11.75
CA PHE A 224 -9.68 1.61 -12.65
C PHE A 224 -9.50 0.23 -12.02
N TYR A 225 -9.08 0.19 -10.75
CA TYR A 225 -8.83 -1.05 -10.01
C TYR A 225 -10.06 -1.97 -9.84
N ASN A 226 -11.30 -1.46 -9.92
CA ASN A 226 -12.50 -2.31 -9.90
C ASN A 226 -12.63 -3.12 -11.18
N GLN A 227 -12.34 -2.50 -12.33
CA GLN A 227 -12.55 -3.11 -13.66
C GLN A 227 -11.71 -4.39 -13.81
N PHE A 228 -10.53 -4.43 -13.20
CA PHE A 228 -9.63 -5.58 -13.30
C PHE A 228 -9.80 -6.62 -12.19
N LEU A 229 -10.14 -6.23 -10.96
CA LEU A 229 -10.30 -7.20 -9.86
C LEU A 229 -11.67 -7.89 -9.86
N ASN A 230 -12.70 -7.28 -10.45
CA ASN A 230 -14.00 -7.96 -10.67
C ASN A 230 -13.86 -9.20 -11.59
N ALA A 231 -12.85 -9.24 -12.47
CA ALA A 231 -12.53 -10.41 -13.31
C ALA A 231 -12.06 -11.65 -12.51
N ILE A 232 -11.90 -11.53 -11.19
CA ILE A 232 -11.58 -12.63 -10.26
C ILE A 232 -12.87 -13.23 -9.64
N GLY A 233 -14.04 -12.67 -9.94
CA GLY A 233 -15.36 -13.17 -9.54
C GLY A 233 -15.96 -12.47 -8.32
N LYS A 234 -16.08 -11.13 -8.39
CA LYS A 234 -16.99 -10.33 -7.54
C LYS A 234 -18.28 -10.07 -8.32
#